data_AF-A0A0S8GPJ0-F1
#
_entry.id   AF-A0A0S8GPJ0-F1
#
_cell.length_a   1.000
_cell.length_b   1.000
_cell.length_c   1.000
_cell.angle_alpha   90.00
_cell.angle_beta   90.00
_cell.angle_gamma   90.00
#
_symmetry.space_group_name_H-M   'P 1'
#
loop_
_entity.id
_entity.type
_entity.pdbx_description
1 polymer ?
#
loop_
_entity_poly.entity_id
_entity_poly.type
_entity_poly.pdbx_seq_one_letter_code
_entity_poly.pdbx_strand_id
1 'polypeptide(L)'
;MGILDRLKKEKKDQSVLDALIKKKTAKEKPQDVVQESSSDIEVRELSPSQKASDDEEVNDVSELEKPIREFRTSGMHEFELDSLGADSDANIKVEYKMRITTLIDQGKIDEAIQLLGELKKKLTEKD
;
A
#
# COMPACT_ATOMS: atom_id res chain seq x y z
N MET A 1 13.91 -36.38 7.12
CA MET A 1 14.34 -35.46 6.05
C MET A 1 14.21 -34.05 6.58
N GLY A 2 15.32 -33.32 6.67
CA GLY A 2 15.35 -31.97 7.24
C GLY A 2 14.72 -30.93 6.30
N ILE A 3 14.43 -29.75 6.81
CA ILE A 3 13.89 -28.61 6.03
C ILE A 3 14.86 -28.25 4.88
N LEU A 4 16.17 -28.35 5.13
CA LEU A 4 17.22 -28.19 4.12
C LEU A 4 17.12 -29.18 2.95
N ASP A 5 16.66 -30.41 3.20
CA ASP A 5 16.46 -31.41 2.14
C ASP A 5 15.21 -31.12 1.30
N ARG A 6 14.23 -30.41 1.86
CA ARG A 6 13.01 -29.97 1.13
C ARG A 6 13.33 -28.79 0.21
N LEU A 7 14.09 -27.81 0.70
CA LEU A 7 14.48 -26.61 -0.07
C LEU A 7 15.36 -26.96 -1.28
N LYS A 8 16.24 -27.96 -1.16
CA LYS A 8 17.06 -28.42 -2.30
C LYS A 8 16.27 -29.23 -3.34
N LYS A 9 15.10 -29.78 -2.97
CA LYS A 9 14.24 -30.57 -3.87
C LYS A 9 13.21 -29.72 -4.62
N GLU A 10 12.86 -28.54 -4.12
CA GLU A 10 12.12 -27.53 -4.87
C GLU A 10 13.03 -26.92 -5.94
N LYS A 11 13.06 -27.59 -7.10
CA LYS A 11 13.68 -27.06 -8.30
C LYS A 11 12.92 -25.82 -8.74
N LYS A 12 13.68 -24.76 -9.04
CA LYS A 12 13.23 -23.46 -9.55
C LYS A 12 12.18 -23.63 -10.64
N ASP A 13 10.93 -23.37 -10.31
CA ASP A 13 9.91 -23.08 -11.32
C ASP A 13 10.39 -21.88 -12.14
N GLN A 14 10.21 -21.96 -13.46
CA GLN A 14 10.74 -20.96 -14.39
C GLN A 14 10.32 -19.56 -13.94
N SER A 15 11.30 -18.71 -13.68
CA SER A 15 11.08 -17.36 -13.18
C SER A 15 10.22 -16.58 -14.17
N VAL A 16 9.15 -15.95 -13.68
CA VAL A 16 8.28 -15.07 -14.48
C VAL A 16 9.08 -13.94 -15.15
N LEU A 17 10.23 -13.56 -14.56
CA LEU A 17 11.16 -12.59 -15.14
C LEU A 17 11.83 -13.09 -16.44
N ASP A 18 12.09 -14.39 -16.58
CA ASP A 18 12.67 -14.96 -17.80
C ASP A 18 11.71 -14.81 -19.00
N ALA A 19 10.40 -14.88 -18.77
CA ALA A 19 9.39 -14.62 -19.80
C ALA A 19 9.39 -13.15 -20.25
N LEU A 20 9.66 -12.22 -19.33
CA LEU A 20 9.72 -10.78 -19.63
C LEU A 20 10.97 -10.42 -20.44
N ILE A 21 12.11 -11.03 -20.11
CA ILE A 21 13.38 -10.82 -20.83
C ILE A 21 13.27 -11.34 -22.28
N LYS A 22 12.67 -12.52 -22.48
CA LYS A 22 12.42 -13.07 -23.83
C LYS A 22 11.48 -12.21 -24.68
N LYS A 23 10.57 -11.45 -24.06
CA LYS A 23 9.64 -10.56 -24.79
C LYS A 23 10.31 -9.27 -25.28
N LYS A 24 11.41 -8.84 -24.65
CA LYS A 24 12.19 -7.66 -25.10
C LYS A 24 13.06 -7.95 -26.32
N THR A 25 13.62 -9.15 -26.46
CA THR A 25 14.48 -9.49 -27.61
C THR A 25 13.69 -9.78 -28.90
N ALA A 26 12.37 -10.00 -28.81
CA ALA A 26 11.52 -10.28 -29.96
C ALA A 26 10.87 -9.03 -30.61
N LYS A 27 11.16 -7.82 -30.12
CA LYS A 27 10.64 -6.56 -30.68
C LYS A 27 11.77 -5.59 -31.05
N GLU A 28 12.64 -5.99 -31.96
CA GLU A 28 13.31 -5.04 -32.85
C GLU A 28 12.49 -4.88 -34.13
N LYS A 29 11.50 -3.97 -34.07
CA LYS A 29 11.06 -3.17 -35.20
C LYS A 29 10.81 -1.77 -34.64
N PRO A 30 11.55 -0.74 -35.08
CA PRO A 30 11.21 0.63 -34.73
C PRO A 30 9.96 0.95 -35.55
N GLN A 31 8.81 1.03 -34.88
CA GLN A 31 7.66 1.73 -35.44
C GLN A 31 7.71 3.15 -34.88
N ASP A 32 7.84 4.08 -35.82
CA ASP A 32 7.88 5.51 -35.63
C ASP A 32 6.83 5.98 -34.63
N VAL A 33 7.31 6.49 -33.49
CA VAL A 33 6.51 7.31 -32.60
C VAL A 33 6.41 8.67 -33.28
N VAL A 34 5.39 8.88 -34.10
CA VAL A 34 4.95 10.24 -34.45
C VAL A 34 4.27 10.79 -33.21
N GLN A 35 5.07 11.38 -32.33
CA GLN A 35 4.61 12.17 -31.21
C GLN A 35 4.20 13.53 -31.78
N GLU A 36 2.95 13.65 -32.23
CA GLU A 36 2.37 14.96 -32.53
C GLU A 36 2.36 15.77 -31.22
N SER A 37 3.25 16.75 -31.15
CA SER A 37 3.27 17.74 -30.08
C SER A 37 2.08 18.67 -30.30
N SER A 38 0.96 18.37 -29.63
CA SER A 38 -0.20 19.26 -29.58
C SER A 38 0.22 20.57 -28.89
N SER A 39 0.55 21.54 -29.73
CA SER A 39 1.00 22.87 -29.39
C SER A 39 -0.25 23.73 -29.25
N ASP A 40 -0.83 23.75 -28.04
CA ASP A 40 -1.53 24.89 -27.45
C ASP A 40 -2.38 24.42 -26.25
N ILE A 41 -1.88 24.69 -25.04
CA ILE A 41 -2.74 24.78 -23.86
C ILE A 41 -2.69 26.24 -23.44
N GLU A 42 -3.68 27.02 -23.89
CA GLU A 42 -3.89 28.37 -23.38
C GLU A 42 -4.36 28.27 -21.92
N VAL A 43 -3.48 28.66 -20.99
CA VAL A 43 -3.81 28.76 -19.56
C VAL A 43 -4.51 30.09 -19.32
N ARG A 44 -5.81 30.05 -19.01
CA ARG A 44 -6.57 31.24 -18.58
C ARG A 44 -6.66 31.28 -17.06
N GLU A 45 -6.24 32.39 -16.44
CA GLU A 45 -6.43 32.61 -15.00
C GLU A 45 -7.92 32.89 -14.71
N LEU A 46 -8.56 32.03 -13.93
CA LEU A 46 -9.93 32.24 -13.46
C LEU A 46 -9.92 33.23 -12.29
N SER A 47 -10.56 34.38 -12.49
CA SER A 47 -10.81 35.34 -11.41
C SER A 47 -11.89 34.78 -10.47
N PRO A 48 -11.75 34.87 -9.13
CA PRO A 48 -12.64 34.21 -8.17
C PRO A 48 -14.08 34.77 -8.12
N SER A 49 -14.43 35.70 -9.00
CA SER A 49 -15.76 36.33 -9.08
C SER A 49 -16.67 35.73 -10.16
N GLN A 50 -16.20 34.77 -10.97
CA GLN A 50 -17.09 34.05 -11.89
C GLN A 50 -17.91 33.01 -11.12
N LYS A 51 -19.11 33.40 -10.71
CA LYS A 51 -20.15 32.47 -10.28
C LYS A 51 -20.39 31.45 -11.39
N ALA A 52 -20.29 30.17 -11.05
CA ALA A 52 -20.82 29.09 -11.86
C ALA A 52 -22.31 29.39 -12.08
N SER A 53 -22.65 29.69 -13.33
CA SER A 53 -24.03 29.80 -13.77
C SER A 53 -24.45 28.42 -14.26
N ASP A 54 -25.71 28.13 -13.99
CA ASP A 54 -26.52 27.09 -14.62
C ASP A 54 -26.48 25.70 -13.97
N ASP A 55 -27.38 25.58 -12.98
CA ASP A 55 -28.37 24.52 -12.97
C ASP A 55 -28.86 24.28 -14.41
N GLU A 56 -28.34 23.25 -15.08
CA GLU A 56 -29.03 22.67 -16.21
C GLU A 56 -29.89 21.50 -15.73
N GLU A 57 -31.18 21.67 -15.96
CA GLU A 57 -32.23 20.67 -15.91
C GLU A 57 -31.75 19.30 -16.40
N VAL A 58 -31.99 18.30 -15.54
CA VAL A 58 -31.99 16.88 -15.88
C VAL A 58 -32.99 16.65 -17.02
N ASN A 59 -32.49 16.56 -18.25
CA ASN A 59 -33.26 16.10 -19.40
C ASN A 59 -32.58 14.90 -20.06
N ASP A 60 -33.30 13.79 -19.98
CA ASP A 60 -33.34 12.63 -20.87
C ASP A 60 -32.06 11.86 -21.22
N VAL A 61 -31.97 10.67 -20.62
CA VAL A 61 -31.59 9.39 -21.21
C VAL A 61 -30.82 9.45 -22.55
N SER A 62 -29.51 9.57 -22.45
CA SER A 62 -28.61 8.91 -23.39
C SER A 62 -27.71 7.95 -22.60
N GLU A 63 -28.13 6.69 -22.52
CA GLU A 63 -27.30 5.54 -22.15
C GLU A 63 -26.13 5.44 -23.14
N LEU A 64 -25.11 6.25 -22.94
CA LEU A 64 -23.75 5.91 -23.36
C LEU A 64 -23.14 5.15 -22.20
N GLU A 65 -23.26 3.83 -22.26
CA GLU A 65 -22.59 2.88 -21.38
C GLU A 65 -21.09 3.20 -21.36
N LYS A 66 -20.65 4.05 -20.43
CA LYS A 66 -19.24 4.17 -20.09
C LYS A 66 -18.82 2.77 -19.64
N PRO A 67 -17.80 2.13 -20.25
CA PRO A 67 -17.36 0.84 -19.78
C PRO A 67 -16.97 1.00 -18.32
N ILE A 68 -17.73 0.35 -17.42
CA ILE A 68 -17.45 0.32 -15.99
C ILE A 68 -16.13 -0.41 -15.87
N ARG A 69 -15.04 0.36 -15.73
CA ARG A 69 -13.71 -0.19 -15.53
C ARG A 69 -13.66 -0.76 -14.13
N GLU A 70 -13.92 -2.06 -14.01
CA GLU A 70 -13.75 -2.79 -12.75
C GLU A 70 -12.27 -2.76 -12.36
N PHE A 71 -11.94 -2.05 -11.28
CA PHE A 71 -10.65 -2.17 -10.64
C PHE A 71 -10.60 -3.49 -9.88
N ARG A 72 -10.04 -4.52 -10.51
CA ARG A 72 -9.80 -5.80 -9.86
C ARG A 72 -8.61 -5.65 -8.92
N THR A 73 -8.84 -5.86 -7.63
CA THR A 73 -7.79 -5.91 -6.59
C THR A 73 -7.15 -7.31 -6.49
N SER A 74 -7.40 -8.20 -7.46
CA SER A 74 -6.85 -9.55 -7.46
C SER A 74 -5.32 -9.49 -7.47
N GLY A 75 -4.71 -9.88 -6.34
CA GLY A 75 -3.27 -9.82 -6.13
C GLY A 75 -2.81 -8.90 -4.99
N MET A 76 -3.71 -8.15 -4.35
CA MET A 76 -3.44 -7.62 -3.00
C MET A 76 -3.43 -8.81 -2.03
N HIS A 77 -2.26 -9.37 -1.78
CA HIS A 77 -2.08 -10.21 -0.60
C HIS A 77 -2.29 -9.31 0.61
N GLU A 78 -3.23 -9.68 1.48
CA GLU A 78 -3.44 -8.98 2.73
C GLU A 78 -2.10 -8.95 3.48
N PHE A 79 -1.54 -7.76 3.66
CA PHE A 79 -0.27 -7.59 4.34
C PHE A 79 -0.55 -7.71 5.83
N GLU A 80 -0.46 -8.93 6.36
CA GLU A 80 -0.51 -9.16 7.80
C GLU A 80 0.74 -8.55 8.43
N LEU A 81 0.56 -7.76 9.50
CA LEU A 81 1.67 -7.12 10.22
C LEU A 81 2.71 -8.14 10.73
N ASP A 82 2.30 -9.40 10.87
CA ASP A 82 3.15 -10.53 11.24
C ASP A 82 4.16 -10.92 10.13
N SER A 83 3.88 -10.60 8.86
CA SER A 83 4.83 -10.81 7.74
C SER A 83 5.97 -9.79 7.69
N LEU A 84 5.93 -8.74 8.53
CA LEU A 84 6.96 -7.69 8.54
C LEU A 84 8.23 -8.10 9.31
N GLY A 85 8.30 -9.33 9.84
CA GLY A 85 9.44 -9.76 10.65
C GLY A 85 9.64 -8.88 11.88
N ALA A 86 8.58 -8.24 12.37
CA ALA A 86 8.63 -7.47 13.58
C ALA A 86 8.87 -8.45 14.73
N ASP A 87 10.04 -8.35 15.36
CA ASP A 87 10.31 -9.04 16.61
C ASP A 87 9.09 -8.85 17.51
N SER A 88 8.48 -9.94 17.96
CA SER A 88 7.25 -9.88 18.78
C SER A 88 7.39 -8.90 19.96
N ASP A 89 8.62 -8.68 20.42
CA ASP A 89 8.98 -7.75 21.48
C ASP A 89 8.92 -6.27 21.05
N ALA A 90 9.17 -5.95 19.78
CA ALA A 90 8.98 -4.60 19.23
C ALA A 90 7.50 -4.22 19.23
N ASN A 91 6.61 -5.16 18.88
CA ASN A 91 5.17 -4.92 18.91
C ASN A 91 4.66 -4.73 20.35
N ILE A 92 5.08 -5.59 21.27
CA ILE A 92 4.76 -5.47 22.71
C ILE A 92 5.23 -4.13 23.28
N LYS A 93 6.45 -3.68 22.95
CA LYS A 93 6.97 -2.38 23.40
C LYS A 93 6.13 -1.20 22.91
N VAL A 94 5.65 -1.24 21.66
CA VAL A 94 4.83 -0.17 21.07
C VAL A 94 3.47 -0.09 21.77
N GLU A 95 2.80 -1.22 21.97
CA GLU A 95 1.51 -1.26 22.68
C GLU A 95 1.60 -0.74 24.11
N TYR A 96 2.60 -1.21 24.86
CA TYR A 96 2.83 -0.76 26.24
C TYR A 96 3.19 0.72 26.29
N LYS A 97 4.01 1.22 25.36
CA LYS A 97 4.36 2.65 25.28
C LYS A 97 3.11 3.51 25.07
N MET A 98 2.21 3.12 24.17
CA MET A 98 0.95 3.85 23.96
C MET A 98 0.08 3.88 25.24
N ARG A 99 -0.12 2.73 25.89
CA ARG A 99 -0.91 2.65 27.13
C ARG A 99 -0.31 3.47 28.28
N ILE A 100 1.01 3.38 28.47
CA ILE A 100 1.72 4.14 29.50
C ILE A 100 1.58 5.64 29.25
N THR A 101 1.76 6.10 28.01
CA THR A 101 1.61 7.52 27.66
C THR A 101 0.19 8.00 27.95
N THR A 102 -0.82 7.21 27.58
CA THR A 102 -2.23 7.55 27.85
C THR A 102 -2.52 7.66 29.35
N LEU A 103 -1.95 6.79 30.18
CA LEU A 103 -2.13 6.84 31.63
C LEU A 103 -1.40 8.03 32.26
N ILE A 104 -0.24 8.41 31.73
CA ILE A 104 0.48 9.62 32.14
C ILE A 104 -0.36 10.86 31.82
N ASP A 105 -0.93 10.93 30.62
CA ASP A 105 -1.79 12.05 30.20
C ASP A 105 -3.05 12.16 31.07
N GLN A 106 -3.56 11.03 31.56
CA GLN A 106 -4.69 10.98 32.51
C GLN A 106 -4.30 11.25 33.97
N GLY A 107 -3.02 11.50 34.26
CA GLY A 107 -2.51 11.73 35.62
C GLY A 107 -2.45 10.47 36.49
N LYS A 108 -2.66 9.28 35.92
CA LYS A 108 -2.63 7.99 36.61
C LYS A 108 -1.21 7.42 36.64
N ILE A 109 -0.32 8.13 37.34
CA ILE A 109 1.11 7.82 37.34
C ILE A 109 1.41 6.45 37.96
N ASP A 110 0.70 6.06 39.02
CA ASP A 110 0.91 4.78 39.69
C ASP A 110 0.57 3.58 38.79
N GLU A 111 -0.52 3.66 38.03
CA GLU A 111 -0.91 2.64 37.04
C GLU A 111 0.10 2.57 35.89
N ALA A 112 0.61 3.72 35.44
CA ALA A 112 1.65 3.78 34.42
C ALA A 112 2.96 3.12 34.88
N ILE A 113 3.37 3.33 36.14
CA ILE A 113 4.55 2.70 36.74
C ILE A 113 4.38 1.18 36.83
N GLN A 114 3.20 0.71 37.23
CA GLN A 114 2.91 -0.73 37.27
C GLN A 114 3.05 -1.38 35.89
N LEU A 115 2.44 -0.80 34.87
CA LEU A 115 2.55 -1.27 33.48
C LEU A 115 3.99 -1.29 32.97
N LEU A 116 4.80 -0.32 33.38
CA LEU A 116 6.22 -0.25 33.02
C LEU A 116 7.03 -1.37 33.70
N GLY A 117 6.66 -1.74 34.92
CA GLY A 117 7.20 -2.91 35.64
C GLY A 117 6.84 -4.23 34.96
N GLU A 118 5.59 -4.39 34.52
CA GLU A 118 5.15 -5.56 33.75
C GLU A 118 5.89 -5.71 32.43
N LEU A 119 6.08 -4.60 31.69
CA LEU A 119 6.83 -4.60 30.45
C LEU A 119 8.26 -5.09 30.66
N LYS A 120 8.94 -4.60 31.71
CA LYS A 120 10.30 -5.04 32.05
C LYS A 120 10.35 -6.53 32.33
N LYS A 121 9.42 -7.06 33.14
CA LYS A 121 9.34 -8.51 33.44
C LYS A 121 9.18 -9.35 32.19
N LYS A 122 8.24 -8.97 31.31
CA LYS A 122 7.98 -9.69 30.06
C LYS A 122 9.17 -9.70 29.11
N LEU A 123 10.00 -8.65 29.13
CA LEU A 123 11.22 -8.60 28.33
C LEU A 123 12.35 -9.43 28.93
N THR A 124 12.44 -9.54 30.27
CA THR A 124 13.49 -10.30 30.95
C THR A 124 13.19 -11.80 31.13
N GLU A 125 11.92 -12.21 31.14
CA GLU A 125 11.52 -13.64 31.26
C GLU A 125 11.69 -14.43 29.96
N LYS A 126 11.99 -13.74 28.86
CA LYS A 126 12.06 -14.31 27.50
C LYS A 126 13.49 -14.50 26.98
N ASP A 127 14.48 -14.00 27.73
CA ASP A 127 15.93 -14.25 27.57
C ASP A 127 16.37 -15.42 28.48
#